data_AF-A0A0G0CQD1-F1
#
_entry.id   AF-A0A0G0CQD1-F1
#
_cell.length_a   1.000
_cell.length_b   1.000
_cell.length_c   1.000
_cell.angle_alpha   90.00
_cell.angle_beta   90.00
_cell.angle_gamma   90.00
#
_symmetry.space_group_name_H-M   'P 1'
#
loop_
_entity.id
_entity.type
_entity.pdbx_description
1 polymer ?
#
loop_
_entity_poly.entity_id
_entity_poly.type
_entity_poly.pdbx_seq_one_letter_code
_entity_poly.pdbx_strand_id
1 'polypeptide(L)'
;MYLVYVFWLAVLILLSTLGVKYLADHNQTPTLPKKIVETPIKLENPKEIEFAWEYNKQQYKLSETFYGSLYSFYSGSPKIFSYQRELPENWEKDYYAMFLKNNPADDSISKIASAIKNLGEQKKLSDDQIVELALTFVQSIPYDHARAEQILSGQGETHYPYETLYENKGVCSDKSFLFANLLKELGYGTALLSYENEKHMAVGILCPVEFSSYDSGYCYAETTSSGFRIGMIPDIDSQKGSAVPMEKKNYSSDSELSQFDAKNLGTPEIFPVSEGKTYSGIANSLALAKKIDALSQEIKILEKNLTAQKNDFTQDENKLLEMEKKLKKLEKKKDYEEYNDLVEDYNDLLKKYKKKIKTYNEQVDLYNQKINYYNSLIKSF
;
A
#
# COMPACT_ATOMS: atom_id res chain seq x y z
N MET A 1 12.49 -49.58 13.08
CA MET A 1 12.79 -50.83 12.34
C MET A 1 12.09 -50.73 10.99
N TYR A 2 12.88 -50.52 9.91
CA TYR A 2 12.67 -50.98 8.52
C TYR A 2 11.37 -50.57 7.78
N LEU A 3 11.29 -50.22 6.49
CA LEU A 3 12.22 -50.03 5.37
C LEU A 3 11.35 -49.38 4.23
N VAL A 4 11.68 -48.24 3.60
CA VAL A 4 12.33 -47.97 2.29
C VAL A 4 11.67 -48.52 0.97
N TYR A 5 11.79 -47.68 -0.09
CA TYR A 5 11.82 -47.92 -1.56
C TYR A 5 10.46 -48.02 -2.31
N VAL A 6 10.23 -47.60 -3.56
CA VAL A 6 10.81 -46.72 -4.62
C VAL A 6 9.98 -46.99 -5.90
N PHE A 7 9.90 -46.01 -6.82
CA PHE A 7 9.61 -46.07 -8.29
C PHE A 7 8.91 -47.30 -8.93
N TRP A 8 8.02 -47.07 -9.93
CA TRP A 8 8.37 -47.10 -11.38
C TRP A 8 7.17 -47.17 -12.37
N LEU A 9 7.44 -46.67 -13.59
CA LEU A 9 7.00 -47.12 -14.94
C LEU A 9 5.54 -46.77 -15.36
N ALA A 10 5.22 -46.36 -16.61
CA ALA A 10 5.84 -46.48 -17.93
C ALA A 10 5.07 -45.51 -18.89
N VAL A 11 5.46 -45.13 -20.11
CA VAL A 11 6.03 -45.88 -21.23
C VAL A 11 6.70 -44.90 -22.21
N LEU A 12 7.84 -45.32 -22.76
CA LEU A 12 8.57 -44.74 -23.90
C LEU A 12 8.42 -45.71 -25.09
N ILE A 13 8.88 -45.28 -26.27
CA ILE A 13 9.11 -46.01 -27.55
C ILE A 13 7.96 -45.74 -28.57
N LEU A 14 8.13 -45.25 -29.81
CA LEU A 14 9.13 -45.47 -30.87
C LEU A 14 8.95 -44.36 -31.94
N LEU A 15 10.03 -43.81 -32.50
CA LEU A 15 10.25 -43.67 -33.96
C LEU A 15 11.50 -42.83 -34.24
N SER A 16 12.61 -43.53 -34.46
CA SER A 16 13.72 -43.08 -35.29
C SER A 16 13.37 -43.31 -36.76
N THR A 17 13.51 -42.28 -37.60
CA THR A 17 14.02 -42.23 -38.99
C THR A 17 13.22 -41.24 -39.84
N LEU A 18 13.79 -40.06 -40.06
CA LEU A 18 13.74 -39.27 -41.29
C LEU A 18 14.75 -38.14 -41.12
N GLY A 19 15.96 -38.36 -41.64
CA GLY A 19 16.97 -37.31 -41.70
C GLY A 19 16.67 -36.35 -42.84
N VAL A 20 16.89 -35.05 -42.64
CA VAL A 20 17.34 -34.12 -43.68
C VAL A 20 18.21 -33.04 -43.02
N LYS A 21 19.38 -32.81 -43.65
CA LYS A 21 20.34 -31.72 -43.46
C LYS A 21 19.70 -30.33 -43.32
N TYR A 22 20.25 -29.49 -42.44
CA TYR A 22 20.65 -28.12 -42.81
C TYR A 22 21.78 -27.63 -41.90
N LEU A 23 23.02 -27.79 -42.36
CA LEU A 23 24.13 -26.89 -42.01
C LEU A 23 24.18 -25.87 -43.15
N ALA A 24 23.83 -24.61 -42.87
CA ALA A 24 24.21 -23.48 -43.70
C ALA A 24 24.20 -22.20 -42.86
N ASP A 25 25.40 -21.69 -42.66
CA ASP A 25 25.79 -20.28 -42.81
C ASP A 25 25.20 -19.25 -41.83
N HIS A 26 25.99 -18.90 -40.81
CA HIS A 26 26.05 -17.51 -40.30
C HIS A 26 27.44 -17.22 -39.73
N ASN A 27 28.42 -17.06 -40.63
CA ASN A 27 29.50 -16.11 -40.38
C ASN A 27 28.96 -14.70 -40.61
N GLN A 28 28.40 -14.09 -39.58
CA GLN A 28 28.24 -12.64 -39.54
C GLN A 28 29.19 -12.06 -38.49
N THR A 29 30.22 -11.39 -38.99
CA THR A 29 31.09 -10.50 -38.23
C THR A 29 30.22 -9.52 -37.44
N PRO A 30 30.45 -9.32 -36.13
CA PRO A 30 29.68 -8.36 -35.35
C PRO A 30 29.94 -6.96 -35.90
N THR A 31 28.94 -6.37 -36.56
CA THR A 31 28.92 -4.94 -36.81
C THR A 31 28.66 -4.24 -35.49
N LEU A 32 29.60 -3.38 -35.07
CA LEU A 32 29.37 -2.36 -34.03
C LEU A 32 27.98 -1.74 -34.23
N PRO A 33 27.17 -1.56 -33.17
CA PRO A 33 25.85 -0.96 -33.32
C PRO A 33 26.01 0.39 -34.01
N LYS A 34 25.46 0.46 -35.22
CA LYS A 34 25.32 1.68 -36.01
C LYS A 34 24.70 2.71 -35.08
N LYS A 35 25.38 3.85 -34.89
CA LYS A 35 24.86 5.01 -34.16
C LYS A 35 23.40 5.21 -34.59
N ILE A 36 22.45 4.89 -33.71
CA ILE A 36 21.03 5.02 -34.01
C ILE A 36 20.80 6.51 -34.24
N VAL A 37 20.62 6.88 -35.50
CA VAL A 37 20.13 8.22 -35.84
C VAL A 37 18.68 8.19 -35.39
N GLU A 38 18.42 8.71 -34.19
CA GLU A 38 17.09 8.83 -33.59
C GLU A 38 16.21 9.64 -34.55
N THR A 39 15.47 8.94 -35.39
CA THR A 39 14.52 9.57 -36.29
C THR A 39 13.30 9.90 -35.44
N PRO A 40 12.83 11.16 -35.42
CA PRO A 40 11.69 11.54 -34.60
C PRO A 40 10.48 10.69 -34.99
N ILE A 41 9.83 10.09 -33.99
CA ILE A 41 8.65 9.26 -34.19
C ILE A 41 7.50 10.18 -34.58
N LYS A 42 6.96 9.97 -35.79
CA LYS A 42 5.80 10.73 -36.24
C LYS A 42 4.58 10.34 -35.40
N LEU A 43 3.99 11.32 -34.73
CA LEU A 43 2.83 11.12 -33.86
C LEU A 43 1.56 10.90 -34.71
N GLU A 44 1.02 9.69 -34.65
CA GLU A 44 -0.18 9.24 -35.37
C GLU A 44 -1.16 8.53 -34.43
N ASN A 45 -2.44 8.54 -34.81
CA ASN A 45 -3.58 7.95 -34.09
C ASN A 45 -3.73 8.49 -32.66
N PRO A 46 -4.09 9.80 -32.50
CA PRO A 46 -4.27 10.39 -31.18
C PRO A 46 -5.45 9.74 -30.44
N LYS A 47 -5.27 9.55 -29.14
CA LYS A 47 -6.23 9.00 -28.18
C LYS A 47 -6.14 9.83 -26.91
N GLU A 48 -7.21 10.53 -26.58
CA GLU A 48 -7.33 11.24 -25.31
C GLU A 48 -7.65 10.24 -24.19
N ILE A 49 -6.94 10.36 -23.05
CA ILE A 49 -7.17 9.57 -21.85
C ILE A 49 -7.31 10.53 -20.68
N GLU A 50 -8.42 10.40 -19.94
CA GLU A 50 -8.64 11.10 -18.67
C GLU A 50 -8.30 10.16 -17.50
N PHE A 51 -7.43 10.63 -16.62
CA PHE A 51 -7.17 10.05 -15.32
C PHE A 51 -7.87 10.86 -14.24
N ALA A 52 -8.51 10.18 -13.30
CA ALA A 52 -9.15 10.80 -12.15
C ALA A 52 -8.80 10.01 -10.87
N TRP A 53 -8.34 10.72 -9.84
CA TRP A 53 -7.93 10.11 -8.58
C TRP A 53 -8.15 11.04 -7.39
N GLU A 54 -8.12 10.47 -6.20
CA GLU A 54 -8.22 11.22 -4.95
C GLU A 54 -6.87 11.27 -4.23
N TYR A 55 -6.52 12.44 -3.73
CA TYR A 55 -5.43 12.61 -2.76
C TYR A 55 -5.91 13.58 -1.67
N ASN A 56 -5.76 13.17 -0.40
CA ASN A 56 -6.16 13.96 0.76
C ASN A 56 -7.61 14.51 0.66
N LYS A 57 -8.55 13.64 0.24
CA LYS A 57 -9.99 13.96 0.02
C LYS A 57 -10.27 14.99 -1.06
N GLN A 58 -9.27 15.36 -1.84
CA GLN A 58 -9.43 16.22 -2.98
C GLN A 58 -9.35 15.39 -4.26
N GLN A 59 -10.30 15.63 -5.15
CA GLN A 59 -10.36 15.01 -6.46
C GLN A 59 -9.43 15.75 -7.42
N TYR A 60 -8.62 15.00 -8.14
CA TYR A 60 -7.71 15.46 -9.18
C TYR A 60 -8.10 14.81 -10.51
N LYS A 61 -7.85 15.55 -11.59
CA LYS A 61 -8.08 15.09 -12.96
C LYS A 61 -6.92 15.53 -13.84
N LEU A 62 -6.53 14.66 -14.76
CA LEU A 62 -5.52 14.91 -15.77
C LEU A 62 -5.96 14.28 -17.08
N SER A 63 -6.08 15.09 -18.13
CA SER A 63 -6.32 14.59 -19.49
C SER A 63 -5.08 14.82 -20.33
N GLU A 64 -4.63 13.78 -21.04
CA GLU A 64 -3.47 13.84 -21.93
C GLU A 64 -3.79 13.13 -23.25
N THR A 65 -3.20 13.61 -24.35
CA THR A 65 -3.32 12.96 -25.65
C THR A 65 -2.14 12.04 -25.87
N PHE A 66 -2.43 10.74 -25.94
CA PHE A 66 -1.46 9.73 -26.33
C PHE A 66 -1.61 9.35 -27.79
N TYR A 67 -0.60 8.72 -28.37
CA TYR A 67 -0.54 8.37 -29.78
C TYR A 67 -0.30 6.86 -29.99
N GLY A 68 -1.08 6.25 -30.88
CA GLY A 68 -0.93 4.84 -31.24
C GLY A 68 0.43 4.52 -31.86
N SER A 69 1.03 5.46 -32.59
CA SER A 69 2.41 5.35 -33.12
C SER A 69 3.47 5.10 -32.03
N LEU A 70 3.43 5.84 -30.92
CA LEU A 70 4.31 5.64 -29.77
C LEU A 70 3.99 4.33 -29.04
N TYR A 71 2.71 3.97 -28.92
CA TYR A 71 2.30 2.67 -28.37
C TYR A 71 2.92 1.52 -29.18
N SER A 72 2.81 1.56 -30.51
CA SER A 72 3.43 0.57 -31.40
C SER A 72 4.96 0.54 -31.29
N PHE A 73 5.60 1.69 -31.11
CA PHE A 73 7.05 1.77 -30.89
C PHE A 73 7.47 1.03 -29.61
N TYR A 74 6.83 1.28 -28.47
CA TYR A 74 7.17 0.63 -27.21
C TYR A 74 6.75 -0.84 -27.17
N SER A 75 5.60 -1.18 -27.75
CA SER A 75 5.14 -2.56 -27.88
C SER A 75 6.10 -3.41 -28.74
N GLY A 76 6.71 -2.82 -29.77
CA GLY A 76 7.75 -3.45 -30.58
C GLY A 76 9.18 -3.34 -30.02
N SER A 77 9.37 -2.64 -28.90
CA SER A 77 10.69 -2.50 -28.26
C SER A 77 11.06 -3.77 -27.50
N PRO A 78 12.35 -4.07 -27.29
CA PRO A 78 12.74 -5.28 -26.57
C PRO A 78 12.14 -5.31 -25.16
N LYS A 79 11.61 -6.47 -24.74
CA LYS A 79 11.05 -6.73 -23.39
C LYS A 79 11.68 -7.94 -22.71
N ILE A 80 12.76 -8.44 -23.29
CA ILE A 80 13.53 -9.59 -22.82
C ILE A 80 15.01 -9.24 -22.76
N PHE A 81 15.69 -9.74 -21.74
CA PHE A 81 17.14 -9.65 -21.66
C PHE A 81 17.78 -10.81 -22.43
N SER A 82 18.64 -10.50 -23.40
CA SER A 82 19.33 -11.50 -24.23
C SER A 82 20.82 -11.53 -23.91
N TYR A 83 21.38 -12.72 -23.72
CA TYR A 83 22.79 -12.94 -23.39
C TYR A 83 23.34 -14.13 -24.21
N GLN A 84 24.65 -14.11 -24.51
CA GLN A 84 25.28 -15.10 -25.41
C GLN A 84 26.08 -16.20 -24.68
N ARG A 85 26.32 -16.06 -23.37
CA ARG A 85 27.15 -16.98 -22.58
C ARG A 85 26.45 -17.33 -21.27
N GLU A 86 27.14 -17.22 -20.14
CA GLU A 86 26.51 -17.28 -18.83
C GLU A 86 25.69 -16.01 -18.59
N LEU A 87 24.57 -16.15 -17.88
CA LEU A 87 23.75 -15.02 -17.47
C LEU A 87 24.59 -14.14 -16.53
N PRO A 88 24.83 -12.86 -16.87
CA PRO A 88 25.59 -11.98 -15.99
C PRO A 88 24.91 -11.86 -14.63
N GLU A 89 25.67 -11.83 -13.53
CA GLU A 89 25.08 -11.71 -12.18
C GLU A 89 24.18 -10.47 -12.03
N ASN A 90 24.51 -9.38 -12.73
CA ASN A 90 23.79 -8.11 -12.67
C ASN A 90 22.75 -7.92 -13.79
N TRP A 91 22.32 -9.00 -14.46
CA TRP A 91 21.44 -8.93 -15.63
C TRP A 91 20.12 -8.18 -15.36
N GLU A 92 19.56 -8.28 -14.15
CA GLU A 92 18.31 -7.61 -13.78
C GLU A 92 18.43 -6.10 -13.84
N LYS A 93 19.60 -5.56 -13.46
CA LYS A 93 19.86 -4.13 -13.57
C LYS A 93 19.76 -3.65 -15.01
N ASP A 94 20.36 -4.39 -15.94
CA ASP A 94 20.34 -4.04 -17.36
C ASP A 94 18.94 -4.26 -17.96
N TYR A 95 18.24 -5.31 -17.53
CA TYR A 95 16.84 -5.56 -17.89
C TYR A 95 15.92 -4.42 -17.45
N TYR A 96 15.96 -4.02 -16.16
CA TYR A 96 15.14 -2.92 -15.64
C TYR A 96 15.52 -1.57 -16.26
N ALA A 97 16.80 -1.34 -16.57
CA ALA A 97 17.25 -0.11 -17.22
C ALA A 97 16.58 0.14 -18.58
N MET A 98 16.09 -0.90 -19.26
CA MET A 98 15.33 -0.76 -20.50
C MET A 98 14.07 0.09 -20.29
N PHE A 99 13.33 -0.15 -19.20
CA PHE A 99 12.07 0.54 -18.88
C PHE A 99 12.25 1.90 -18.19
N LEU A 100 13.48 2.20 -17.74
CA LEU A 100 13.84 3.44 -17.03
C LEU A 100 14.59 4.45 -17.92
N LYS A 101 14.95 4.05 -19.14
CA LYS A 101 15.68 4.87 -20.08
C LYS A 101 14.74 5.89 -20.71
N ASN A 102 15.09 7.17 -20.61
CA ASN A 102 14.39 8.23 -21.30
C ASN A 102 14.64 8.14 -22.82
N ASN A 103 13.59 8.28 -23.62
CA ASN A 103 13.66 8.40 -25.06
C ASN A 103 13.57 9.89 -25.44
N PRO A 104 14.63 10.52 -25.97
CA PRO A 104 14.61 11.95 -26.31
C PRO A 104 13.51 12.37 -27.30
N ALA A 105 12.95 11.41 -28.06
CA ALA A 105 11.87 11.64 -29.00
C ALA A 105 10.46 11.51 -28.38
N ASP A 106 10.35 11.19 -27.09
CA ASP A 106 9.09 11.03 -26.36
C ASP A 106 9.14 11.73 -25.00
N ASP A 107 8.37 12.80 -24.86
CA ASP A 107 8.27 13.62 -23.65
C ASP A 107 7.08 13.25 -22.75
N SER A 108 6.35 12.16 -23.05
CA SER A 108 5.07 11.83 -22.41
C SER A 108 5.18 11.71 -20.89
N ILE A 109 6.22 11.03 -20.38
CA ILE A 109 6.43 10.90 -18.93
C ILE A 109 6.72 12.25 -18.29
N SER A 110 7.59 13.06 -18.89
CA SER A 110 7.91 14.41 -18.39
C SER A 110 6.70 15.34 -18.39
N LYS A 111 5.80 15.21 -19.38
CA LYS A 111 4.51 15.92 -19.45
C LYS A 111 3.59 15.53 -18.29
N ILE A 112 3.41 14.23 -18.04
CA ILE A 112 2.60 13.75 -16.92
C ILE A 112 3.18 14.23 -15.57
N ALA A 113 4.50 14.10 -15.37
CA ALA A 113 5.16 14.57 -14.16
C ALA A 113 4.97 16.09 -13.96
N SER A 114 5.16 16.88 -15.02
CA SER A 114 4.94 18.33 -15.01
C SER A 114 3.49 18.69 -14.70
N ALA A 115 2.53 17.95 -15.26
CA ALA A 115 1.12 18.18 -15.02
C ALA A 115 0.72 17.87 -13.57
N ILE A 116 1.20 16.77 -13.00
CA ILE A 116 1.00 16.43 -11.57
C ILE A 116 1.63 17.51 -10.67
N LYS A 117 2.85 17.95 -10.98
CA LYS A 117 3.51 19.05 -10.26
C LYS A 117 2.69 20.33 -10.29
N ASN A 118 2.21 20.74 -11.47
CA ASN A 118 1.36 21.92 -11.63
C ASN A 118 0.04 21.80 -10.85
N LEU A 119 -0.60 20.62 -10.87
CA LEU A 119 -1.81 20.37 -10.09
C LEU A 119 -1.54 20.53 -8.58
N GLY A 120 -0.44 19.98 -8.08
CA GLY A 120 -0.08 20.11 -6.67
C GLY A 120 0.29 21.54 -6.27
N GLU A 121 1.05 22.26 -7.10
CA GLU A 121 1.39 23.67 -6.87
C GLU A 121 0.14 24.56 -6.82
N GLN A 122 -0.85 24.34 -7.70
CA GLN A 122 -2.14 25.04 -7.67
C GLN A 122 -2.91 24.79 -6.36
N LYS A 123 -2.72 23.62 -5.74
CA LYS A 123 -3.29 23.26 -4.43
C LYS A 123 -2.38 23.61 -3.26
N LYS A 124 -1.24 24.26 -3.51
CA LYS A 124 -0.22 24.64 -2.51
C LYS A 124 0.33 23.44 -1.75
N LEU A 125 0.46 22.31 -2.42
CA LEU A 125 1.14 21.13 -1.89
C LEU A 125 2.65 21.40 -1.81
N SER A 126 3.32 20.83 -0.80
CA SER A 126 4.78 20.77 -0.74
C SER A 126 5.34 19.78 -1.78
N ASP A 127 6.65 19.84 -2.06
CA ASP A 127 7.31 18.87 -2.96
C ASP A 127 7.03 17.41 -2.55
N ASP A 128 7.10 17.08 -1.25
CA ASP A 128 6.81 15.74 -0.74
C ASP A 128 5.33 15.35 -0.93
N GLN A 129 4.41 16.30 -0.77
CA GLN A 129 2.99 16.07 -1.04
C GLN A 129 2.70 15.91 -2.55
N ILE A 130 3.50 16.54 -3.42
CA ILE A 130 3.44 16.31 -4.87
C ILE A 130 3.90 14.90 -5.22
N VAL A 131 4.93 14.37 -4.53
CA VAL A 131 5.34 12.98 -4.66
C VAL A 131 4.25 12.01 -4.20
N GLU A 132 3.59 12.29 -3.09
CA GLU A 132 2.43 11.50 -2.63
C GLU A 132 1.24 11.60 -3.60
N LEU A 133 1.02 12.76 -4.21
CA LEU A 133 0.03 12.95 -5.27
C LEU A 133 0.37 12.11 -6.51
N ALA A 134 1.65 12.01 -6.88
CA ALA A 134 2.11 11.16 -7.97
C ALA A 134 1.96 9.66 -7.65
N LEU A 135 2.22 9.25 -6.40
CA LEU A 135 2.00 7.87 -5.96
C LEU A 135 0.51 7.50 -6.07
N THR A 136 -0.38 8.34 -5.54
CA THR A 136 -1.83 8.09 -5.61
C THR A 136 -2.37 8.12 -7.03
N PHE A 137 -1.81 8.93 -7.93
CA PHE A 137 -2.07 8.85 -9.36
C PHE A 137 -1.74 7.46 -9.91
N VAL A 138 -0.53 6.94 -9.64
CA VAL A 138 -0.15 5.61 -10.12
C VAL A 138 -1.01 4.52 -9.47
N GLN A 139 -1.29 4.59 -8.17
CA GLN A 139 -2.18 3.64 -7.47
C GLN A 139 -3.58 3.60 -8.09
N SER A 140 -4.09 4.74 -8.60
CA SER A 140 -5.42 4.82 -9.23
C SER A 140 -5.52 4.10 -10.57
N ILE A 141 -4.41 3.87 -11.26
CA ILE A 141 -4.39 3.12 -12.52
C ILE A 141 -4.79 1.66 -12.21
N PRO A 142 -5.83 1.10 -12.87
CA PRO A 142 -6.29 -0.27 -12.62
C PRO A 142 -5.17 -1.34 -12.67
N TYR A 143 -5.24 -2.32 -11.76
CA TYR A 143 -4.34 -3.47 -11.79
C TYR A 143 -4.79 -4.48 -12.86
N ASP A 144 -3.87 -4.91 -13.73
CA ASP A 144 -4.14 -5.86 -14.80
C ASP A 144 -4.01 -7.32 -14.32
N HIS A 145 -5.04 -7.82 -13.63
CA HIS A 145 -5.04 -9.18 -13.06
C HIS A 145 -4.87 -10.28 -14.11
N ALA A 146 -5.47 -10.12 -15.29
CA ALA A 146 -5.37 -11.13 -16.35
C ALA A 146 -3.93 -11.23 -16.88
N ARG A 147 -3.25 -10.10 -17.05
CA ARG A 147 -1.85 -10.09 -17.46
C ARG A 147 -0.91 -10.52 -16.34
N ALA A 148 -1.22 -10.21 -15.08
CA ALA A 148 -0.46 -10.74 -13.95
C ALA A 148 -0.46 -12.27 -13.93
N GLU A 149 -1.62 -12.92 -14.17
CA GLU A 149 -1.72 -14.38 -14.29
C GLU A 149 -0.88 -14.93 -15.46
N GLN A 150 -0.89 -14.24 -16.60
CA GLN A 150 -0.04 -14.60 -17.74
C GLN A 150 1.46 -14.48 -17.41
N ILE A 151 1.89 -13.42 -16.72
CA ILE A 151 3.28 -13.24 -16.32
C ILE A 151 3.70 -14.32 -15.32
N LEU A 152 2.87 -14.60 -14.32
CA LEU A 152 3.14 -15.64 -13.31
C LEU A 152 3.21 -17.06 -13.91
N SER A 153 2.54 -17.30 -15.04
CA SER A 153 2.62 -18.54 -15.81
C SER A 153 3.71 -18.55 -16.90
N GLY A 154 4.50 -17.47 -17.01
CA GLY A 154 5.61 -17.35 -17.98
C GLY A 154 5.17 -17.04 -19.41
N GLN A 155 3.94 -16.57 -19.61
CA GLN A 155 3.34 -16.29 -20.92
C GLN A 155 3.10 -14.79 -21.18
N GLY A 156 3.26 -13.94 -20.15
CA GLY A 156 3.04 -12.51 -20.23
C GLY A 156 4.34 -11.71 -20.35
N GLU A 157 4.20 -10.42 -20.68
CA GLU A 157 5.31 -9.49 -20.78
C GLU A 157 5.07 -8.20 -19.99
N THR A 158 6.16 -7.61 -19.53
CA THR A 158 6.20 -6.30 -18.89
C THR A 158 5.96 -5.19 -19.91
N HIS A 159 5.22 -4.17 -19.51
CA HIS A 159 4.95 -2.99 -20.33
C HIS A 159 5.88 -1.82 -19.98
N TYR A 160 6.23 -1.03 -20.98
CA TYR A 160 6.87 0.25 -20.79
C TYR A 160 5.93 1.26 -20.12
N PRO A 161 6.45 2.26 -19.39
CA PRO A 161 5.64 3.30 -18.76
C PRO A 161 4.61 3.97 -19.70
N TYR A 162 4.99 4.19 -20.96
CA TYR A 162 4.09 4.73 -21.97
C TYR A 162 2.90 3.79 -22.27
N GLU A 163 3.15 2.48 -22.42
CA GLU A 163 2.10 1.49 -22.64
C GLU A 163 1.13 1.44 -21.44
N THR A 164 1.65 1.51 -20.21
CA THR A 164 0.85 1.54 -18.97
C THR A 164 -0.11 2.72 -18.95
N LEU A 165 0.35 3.92 -19.33
CA LEU A 165 -0.48 5.11 -19.43
C LEU A 165 -1.48 5.02 -20.58
N TYR A 166 -1.04 4.54 -21.76
CA TYR A 166 -1.87 4.41 -22.96
C TYR A 166 -3.03 3.42 -22.78
N GLU A 167 -2.79 2.31 -22.08
CA GLU A 167 -3.80 1.30 -21.78
C GLU A 167 -4.62 1.63 -20.52
N ASN A 168 -4.12 2.54 -19.67
CA ASN A 168 -4.67 2.84 -18.35
C ASN A 168 -4.89 1.58 -17.50
N LYS A 169 -3.87 0.70 -17.47
CA LYS A 169 -3.80 -0.51 -16.64
C LYS A 169 -2.36 -1.03 -16.56
N GLY A 170 -2.00 -1.70 -15.48
CA GLY A 170 -0.63 -2.18 -15.26
C GLY A 170 -0.53 -3.32 -14.24
N VAL A 171 0.54 -4.11 -14.30
CA VAL A 171 0.92 -5.03 -13.20
C VAL A 171 1.94 -4.37 -12.26
N CYS A 172 2.42 -5.09 -11.23
CA CYS A 172 3.35 -4.54 -10.23
C CYS A 172 4.62 -3.92 -10.83
N SER A 173 5.24 -4.59 -11.80
CA SER A 173 6.45 -4.09 -12.46
C SER A 173 6.17 -2.83 -13.27
N ASP A 174 5.12 -2.83 -14.10
CA ASP A 174 4.80 -1.71 -14.99
C ASP A 174 4.53 -0.42 -14.20
N LYS A 175 3.75 -0.56 -13.14
CA LYS A 175 3.36 0.55 -12.26
C LYS A 175 4.56 1.05 -11.47
N SER A 176 5.47 0.16 -11.08
CA SER A 176 6.74 0.53 -10.43
C SER A 176 7.68 1.26 -11.38
N PHE A 177 7.83 0.81 -12.63
CA PHE A 177 8.62 1.53 -13.64
C PHE A 177 8.03 2.92 -13.94
N LEU A 178 6.71 3.02 -14.07
CA LEU A 178 6.04 4.29 -14.27
C LEU A 178 6.32 5.24 -13.10
N PHE A 179 6.11 4.80 -11.86
CA PHE A 179 6.32 5.65 -10.70
C PHE A 179 7.80 6.04 -10.50
N ALA A 180 8.74 5.12 -10.71
CA ALA A 180 10.18 5.42 -10.66
C ALA A 180 10.59 6.48 -11.70
N ASN A 181 10.05 6.40 -12.92
CA ASN A 181 10.28 7.42 -13.95
C ASN A 181 9.66 8.78 -13.55
N LEU A 182 8.45 8.79 -12.98
CA LEU A 182 7.83 10.02 -12.48
C LEU A 182 8.65 10.67 -11.35
N LEU A 183 9.16 9.87 -10.40
CA LEU A 183 10.03 10.37 -9.33
C LEU A 183 11.30 11.02 -9.86
N LYS A 184 11.91 10.40 -10.88
CA LYS A 184 13.09 10.94 -11.55
C LYS A 184 12.80 12.30 -12.20
N GLU A 185 11.67 12.44 -12.90
CA GLU A 185 11.23 13.71 -13.48
C GLU A 185 10.89 14.76 -12.40
N LEU A 186 10.37 14.34 -11.24
CA LEU A 186 10.14 15.20 -10.07
C LEU A 186 11.43 15.52 -9.29
N GLY A 187 12.55 14.89 -9.65
CA GLY A 187 13.88 15.14 -9.07
C GLY A 187 14.17 14.39 -7.77
N TYR A 188 13.42 13.34 -7.45
CA TYR A 188 13.61 12.52 -6.25
C TYR A 188 14.52 11.32 -6.51
N GLY A 189 15.33 10.97 -5.49
CA GLY A 189 16.11 9.74 -5.54
C GLY A 189 15.19 8.53 -5.46
N THR A 190 15.43 7.52 -6.28
CA THR A 190 14.54 6.36 -6.39
C THR A 190 15.30 5.07 -6.67
N ALA A 191 14.69 3.96 -6.30
CA ALA A 191 15.15 2.60 -6.52
C ALA A 191 13.96 1.68 -6.84
N LEU A 192 14.22 0.53 -7.44
CA LEU A 192 13.25 -0.57 -7.52
C LEU A 192 13.52 -1.56 -6.39
N LEU A 193 12.45 -2.10 -5.81
CA LEU A 193 12.49 -3.14 -4.79
C LEU A 193 11.88 -4.42 -5.39
N SER A 194 12.71 -5.41 -5.68
CA SER A 194 12.29 -6.69 -6.27
C SER A 194 12.14 -7.75 -5.18
N TYR A 195 10.96 -8.38 -5.11
CA TYR A 195 10.61 -9.42 -4.15
C TYR A 195 10.34 -10.73 -4.88
N GLU A 196 11.37 -11.55 -5.04
CA GLU A 196 11.26 -12.79 -5.83
C GLU A 196 10.30 -13.81 -5.21
N ASN A 197 10.31 -13.95 -3.88
CA ASN A 197 9.47 -14.92 -3.18
C ASN A 197 7.99 -14.54 -3.24
N GLU A 198 7.69 -13.25 -3.10
CA GLU A 198 6.35 -12.70 -3.12
C GLU A 198 5.84 -12.42 -4.53
N LYS A 199 6.70 -12.60 -5.56
CA LYS A 199 6.41 -12.31 -6.97
C LYS A 199 5.89 -10.88 -7.15
N HIS A 200 6.60 -9.94 -6.53
CA HIS A 200 6.17 -8.55 -6.40
C HIS A 200 7.31 -7.57 -6.66
N MET A 201 6.94 -6.37 -7.11
CA MET A 201 7.85 -5.26 -7.29
C MET A 201 7.21 -3.99 -6.74
N ALA A 202 7.99 -3.23 -6.00
CA ALA A 202 7.63 -1.92 -5.47
C ALA A 202 8.71 -0.88 -5.79
N VAL A 203 8.48 0.36 -5.37
CA VAL A 203 9.42 1.45 -5.56
C VAL A 203 10.00 1.86 -4.22
N GLY A 204 11.31 2.10 -4.18
CA GLY A 204 12.00 2.78 -3.09
C GLY A 204 12.14 4.26 -3.40
N ILE A 205 11.84 5.13 -2.44
CA ILE A 205 12.09 6.57 -2.53
C ILE A 205 13.17 6.93 -1.52
N LEU A 206 14.22 7.62 -1.96
CA LEU A 206 15.32 8.02 -1.08
C LEU A 206 14.76 8.80 0.11
N CYS A 207 15.02 8.36 1.33
CA CYS A 207 14.53 8.96 2.57
C CYS A 207 15.59 8.87 3.68
N PRO A 208 15.45 9.57 4.82
CA PRO A 208 16.40 9.45 5.92
C PRO A 208 16.48 8.00 6.40
N VAL A 209 17.71 7.52 6.65
CA VAL A 209 17.97 6.09 6.95
C VAL A 209 17.17 5.62 8.16
N GLU A 210 17.00 6.48 9.17
CA GLU A 210 16.24 6.19 10.39
C GLU A 210 14.74 5.91 10.16
N PHE A 211 14.22 6.25 8.99
CA PHE A 211 12.84 5.98 8.57
C PHE A 211 12.76 5.03 7.37
N SER A 212 13.91 4.62 6.84
CA SER A 212 13.96 3.80 5.63
C SER A 212 13.52 2.36 5.90
N SER A 213 12.93 1.75 4.88
CA SER A 213 12.64 0.32 4.90
C SER A 213 13.96 -0.46 4.80
N TYR A 214 14.11 -1.52 5.60
CA TYR A 214 15.30 -2.39 5.60
C TYR A 214 16.63 -1.67 5.90
N ASP A 215 16.62 -0.54 6.61
CA ASP A 215 17.80 0.33 6.83
C ASP A 215 18.54 0.70 5.53
N SER A 216 17.81 0.70 4.39
CA SER A 216 18.37 0.81 3.05
C SER A 216 18.65 2.24 2.59
N GLY A 217 18.14 3.24 3.30
CA GLY A 217 18.03 4.63 2.81
C GLY A 217 16.87 4.87 1.84
N TYR A 218 16.04 3.87 1.56
CA TYR A 218 14.83 4.00 0.75
C TYR A 218 13.57 3.64 1.55
N CYS A 219 12.53 4.45 1.41
CA CYS A 219 11.20 4.20 1.95
C CYS A 219 10.36 3.46 0.90
N TYR A 220 9.70 2.38 1.31
CA TYR A 220 8.82 1.59 0.45
C TYR A 220 7.64 2.42 -0.08
N ALA A 221 7.28 2.24 -1.34
CA ALA A 221 6.09 2.83 -1.95
C ALA A 221 5.31 1.78 -2.74
N GLU A 222 4.11 1.46 -2.25
CA GLU A 222 3.20 0.51 -2.88
C GLU A 222 2.49 1.14 -4.08
N THR A 223 2.57 0.53 -5.27
CA THR A 223 1.94 1.10 -6.47
C THR A 223 0.68 0.35 -6.91
N THR A 224 0.44 -0.88 -6.45
CA THR A 224 -0.59 -1.79 -6.95
C THR A 224 -1.95 -1.65 -6.29
N SER A 225 -2.05 -0.95 -5.17
CA SER A 225 -3.30 -0.73 -4.45
C SER A 225 -3.35 0.66 -3.83
N SER A 226 -4.54 1.26 -3.83
CA SER A 226 -4.79 2.58 -3.25
C SER A 226 -4.79 2.55 -1.72
N GLY A 227 -4.47 3.71 -1.13
CA GLY A 227 -4.55 3.94 0.32
C GLY A 227 -3.22 3.74 1.05
N PHE A 228 -2.28 2.99 0.48
CA PHE A 228 -0.95 2.84 1.05
C PHE A 228 -0.14 4.13 0.91
N ARG A 229 0.31 4.68 2.03
CA ARG A 229 1.27 5.78 2.05
C ARG A 229 2.70 5.29 1.86
N ILE A 230 3.57 6.22 1.49
CA ILE A 230 5.01 5.96 1.47
C ILE A 230 5.45 5.54 2.88
N GLY A 231 6.18 4.44 2.95
CA GLY A 231 6.63 3.75 4.15
C GLY A 231 5.71 2.63 4.64
N MET A 232 4.47 2.54 4.14
CA MET A 232 3.56 1.46 4.50
C MET A 232 3.85 0.20 3.70
N ILE A 233 4.02 -0.92 4.41
CA ILE A 233 4.32 -2.24 3.90
C ILE A 233 3.01 -3.05 3.85
N PRO A 234 2.53 -3.42 2.65
CA PRO A 234 1.31 -4.20 2.49
C PRO A 234 1.54 -5.69 2.76
N ASP A 235 0.45 -6.42 3.00
CA ASP A 235 0.46 -7.87 2.73
C ASP A 235 0.38 -8.07 1.21
N ILE A 236 1.13 -9.04 0.69
CA ILE A 236 1.12 -9.36 -0.74
C ILE A 236 0.34 -10.64 -1.01
N ASP A 237 -0.59 -10.59 -1.96
CA ASP A 237 -1.20 -11.78 -2.56
C ASP A 237 -0.28 -12.30 -3.67
N SER A 238 0.59 -13.25 -3.31
CA SER A 238 1.59 -13.80 -4.24
C SER A 238 1.00 -14.57 -5.42
N GLN A 239 -0.28 -14.96 -5.35
CA GLN A 239 -0.99 -15.56 -6.49
C GLN A 239 -1.45 -14.49 -7.50
N LYS A 240 -1.47 -13.22 -7.09
CA LYS A 240 -1.84 -12.08 -7.94
C LYS A 240 -0.69 -11.10 -8.20
N GLY A 241 0.40 -11.20 -7.43
CA GLY A 241 1.55 -10.30 -7.50
C GLY A 241 1.23 -8.87 -7.06
N SER A 242 0.17 -8.67 -6.27
CA SER A 242 -0.34 -7.35 -5.86
C SER A 242 -0.57 -7.26 -4.36
N ALA A 243 -0.53 -6.04 -3.82
CA ALA A 243 -0.93 -5.76 -2.45
C ALA A 243 -2.40 -6.15 -2.18
N VAL A 244 -2.65 -6.70 -1.00
CA VAL A 244 -4.01 -6.90 -0.48
C VAL A 244 -4.62 -5.51 -0.21
N PRO A 245 -5.78 -5.18 -0.83
CA PRO A 245 -6.39 -3.86 -0.64
C PRO A 245 -6.68 -3.55 0.83
N MET A 246 -6.43 -2.30 1.24
CA MET A 246 -6.62 -1.89 2.65
C MET A 246 -8.03 -2.14 3.17
N GLU A 247 -9.06 -1.98 2.32
CA GLU A 247 -10.46 -2.21 2.66
C GLU A 247 -10.77 -3.66 3.05
N LYS A 248 -9.98 -4.63 2.57
CA LYS A 248 -10.21 -6.06 2.80
C LYS A 248 -9.53 -6.58 4.05
N LYS A 249 -8.72 -5.77 4.73
CA LYS A 249 -7.98 -6.21 5.92
C LYS A 249 -8.62 -5.65 7.19
N ASN A 250 -8.81 -6.51 8.17
CA ASN A 250 -9.25 -6.12 9.51
C ASN A 250 -8.08 -5.53 10.32
N TYR A 251 -7.57 -4.36 9.91
CA TYR A 251 -6.47 -3.68 10.61
C TYR A 251 -6.84 -3.17 12.02
N SER A 252 -8.13 -3.11 12.37
CA SER A 252 -8.63 -2.52 13.63
C SER A 252 -8.09 -3.17 14.93
N SER A 253 -7.50 -4.38 14.86
CA SER A 253 -6.89 -5.03 16.02
C SER A 253 -5.42 -4.67 16.25
N ASP A 254 -4.70 -4.28 15.19
CA ASP A 254 -3.24 -4.23 15.18
C ASP A 254 -2.74 -2.77 15.23
N SER A 255 -1.51 -2.58 15.70
CA SER A 255 -0.88 -1.26 15.80
C SER A 255 -0.61 -0.71 14.40
N GLU A 256 -0.97 0.54 14.12
CA GLU A 256 -0.69 1.21 12.83
C GLU A 256 0.81 1.27 12.55
N LEU A 257 1.64 1.32 13.61
CA LEU A 257 3.10 1.25 13.44
C LEU A 257 3.59 -0.07 12.84
N SER A 258 2.83 -1.16 12.99
CA SER A 258 3.18 -2.44 12.36
C SER A 258 3.21 -2.33 10.83
N GLN A 259 2.43 -1.42 10.24
CA GLN A 259 2.42 -1.20 8.79
C GLN A 259 3.72 -0.56 8.30
N PHE A 260 4.54 0.01 9.18
CA PHE A 260 5.85 0.55 8.81
C PHE A 260 6.99 -0.43 9.10
N ASP A 261 6.67 -1.64 9.60
CA ASP A 261 7.66 -2.68 9.83
C ASP A 261 7.95 -3.45 8.55
N ALA A 262 9.12 -3.18 7.96
CA ALA A 262 9.62 -3.85 6.77
C ALA A 262 9.77 -5.38 6.94
N LYS A 263 9.81 -5.89 8.18
CA LYS A 263 9.90 -7.34 8.46
C LYS A 263 8.64 -8.11 8.09
N ASN A 264 7.53 -7.43 7.80
CA ASN A 264 6.30 -8.08 7.36
C ASN A 264 6.39 -8.64 5.93
N LEU A 265 7.39 -8.20 5.16
CA LEU A 265 7.66 -8.65 3.81
C LEU A 265 9.08 -9.23 3.74
N GLY A 266 9.36 -10.12 2.79
CA GLY A 266 10.70 -10.62 2.53
C GLY A 266 11.73 -9.50 2.31
N THR A 267 13.03 -9.82 2.32
CA THR A 267 14.06 -8.83 2.00
C THR A 267 14.13 -8.65 0.48
N PRO A 268 14.00 -7.43 -0.06
CA PRO A 268 14.09 -7.20 -1.49
C PRO A 268 15.54 -7.18 -1.96
N GLU A 269 15.74 -7.45 -3.24
CA GLU A 269 16.86 -6.86 -3.96
C GLU A 269 16.54 -5.41 -4.33
N ILE A 270 17.50 -4.52 -4.08
CA ILE A 270 17.36 -3.08 -4.27
C ILE A 270 18.20 -2.66 -5.46
N PHE A 271 17.55 -2.05 -6.45
CA PHE A 271 18.18 -1.55 -7.67
C PHE A 271 18.08 -0.02 -7.69
N PRO A 272 19.13 0.72 -7.27
CA PRO A 272 19.15 2.17 -7.37
C PRO A 272 18.94 2.64 -8.81
N VAL A 273 18.00 3.56 -9.00
CA VAL A 273 17.62 4.10 -10.31
C VAL A 273 18.21 5.48 -10.53
N SER A 274 18.05 6.38 -9.55
CA SER A 274 18.60 7.72 -9.59
C SER A 274 18.91 8.27 -8.21
N GLU A 275 19.90 9.13 -8.14
CA GLU A 275 20.07 10.08 -7.04
C GLU A 275 19.03 11.20 -7.15
N GLY A 276 18.90 12.01 -6.11
CA GLY A 276 18.00 13.16 -6.13
C GLY A 276 17.64 13.64 -4.73
N LYS A 277 16.54 14.38 -4.64
CA LYS A 277 15.96 14.84 -3.38
C LYS A 277 15.55 13.67 -2.49
N THR A 278 15.65 13.89 -1.19
CA THR A 278 15.18 12.99 -0.15
C THR A 278 13.72 13.31 0.19
N TYR A 279 12.87 12.28 0.23
CA TYR A 279 11.51 12.37 0.76
C TYR A 279 11.53 12.39 2.28
N SER A 280 11.03 13.48 2.86
CA SER A 280 10.99 13.71 4.31
C SER A 280 9.60 13.49 4.93
N GLY A 281 8.56 13.40 4.10
CA GLY A 281 7.16 13.21 4.51
C GLY A 281 6.92 11.95 5.34
N ILE A 282 7.81 10.94 5.26
CA ILE A 282 7.76 9.73 6.07
C ILE A 282 7.72 10.03 7.57
N ALA A 283 8.44 11.05 8.02
CA ALA A 283 8.44 11.45 9.43
C ALA A 283 7.04 11.89 9.90
N ASN A 284 6.29 12.57 9.03
CA ASN A 284 4.92 12.99 9.32
C ASN A 284 3.96 11.78 9.35
N SER A 285 4.10 10.85 8.39
CA SER A 285 3.32 9.61 8.35
C SER A 285 3.52 8.77 9.62
N LEU A 286 4.78 8.58 10.03
CA LEU A 286 5.12 7.86 11.27
C LEU A 286 4.63 8.59 12.52
N ALA A 287 4.75 9.91 12.59
CA ALA A 287 4.24 10.68 13.72
C ALA A 287 2.72 10.58 13.86
N LEU A 288 2.01 10.58 12.73
CA LEU A 288 0.55 10.39 12.70
C LEU A 288 0.16 8.96 13.13
N ALA A 289 0.85 7.93 12.63
CA ALA A 289 0.64 6.55 13.05
C ALA A 289 0.85 6.36 14.56
N LYS A 290 1.95 6.91 15.12
CA LYS A 290 2.22 6.89 16.58
C LYS A 290 1.09 7.52 17.38
N LYS A 291 0.53 8.63 16.88
CA LYS A 291 -0.56 9.34 17.53
C LYS A 291 -1.87 8.56 17.50
N ILE A 292 -2.17 7.91 16.37
CA ILE A 292 -3.34 7.04 16.21
C ILE A 292 -3.23 5.86 17.17
N ASP A 293 -2.06 5.21 17.24
CA ASP A 293 -1.81 4.10 18.16
C ASP A 293 -1.95 4.48 19.62
N ALA A 294 -1.33 5.59 20.04
CA ALA A 294 -1.45 6.08 21.41
C ALA A 294 -2.92 6.33 21.78
N LEU A 295 -3.68 6.96 20.88
CA LEU A 295 -5.09 7.24 21.09
C LEU A 295 -5.95 5.97 21.12
N SER A 296 -5.64 4.99 20.26
CA SER A 296 -6.27 3.67 20.27
C SER A 296 -6.09 2.96 21.62
N GLN A 297 -4.87 3.00 22.19
CA GLN A 297 -4.60 2.42 23.51
C GLN A 297 -5.35 3.16 24.63
N GLU A 298 -5.40 4.50 24.60
CA GLU A 298 -6.18 5.28 25.56
C GLU A 298 -7.67 4.95 25.50
N ILE A 299 -8.23 4.79 24.30
CA ILE A 299 -9.62 4.40 24.08
C ILE A 299 -9.88 3.00 24.66
N LYS A 300 -9.01 2.02 24.38
CA LYS A 300 -9.13 0.64 24.92
C LYS A 300 -9.10 0.63 26.45
N ILE A 301 -8.26 1.45 27.08
CA ILE A 301 -8.20 1.57 28.55
C ILE A 301 -9.48 2.20 29.09
N LEU A 302 -9.98 3.26 28.46
CA LEU A 302 -11.23 3.92 28.86
C LEU A 302 -12.43 2.97 28.73
N GLU A 303 -12.53 2.24 27.62
CA GLU A 303 -13.58 1.26 27.40
C GLU A 303 -13.61 0.22 28.53
N LYS A 304 -12.46 -0.37 28.86
CA LYS A 304 -12.33 -1.33 29.97
C LYS A 304 -12.76 -0.74 31.32
N ASN A 305 -12.37 0.50 31.60
CA ASN A 305 -12.73 1.20 32.84
C ASN A 305 -14.23 1.50 32.91
N LEU A 306 -14.84 1.93 31.80
CA LEU A 306 -16.27 2.16 31.70
C LEU A 306 -17.06 0.86 31.91
N THR A 307 -16.63 -0.25 31.31
CA THR A 307 -17.25 -1.56 31.53
C THR A 307 -17.19 -1.97 33.00
N ALA A 308 -16.04 -1.79 33.67
CA ALA A 308 -15.89 -2.12 35.09
C ALA A 308 -16.78 -1.24 35.99
N GLN A 309 -16.83 0.07 35.74
CA GLN A 309 -17.70 0.99 36.50
C GLN A 309 -19.17 0.70 36.30
N LYS A 310 -19.58 0.40 35.06
CA LYS A 310 -20.95 0.01 34.75
C LYS A 310 -21.39 -1.18 35.60
N ASN A 311 -20.55 -2.21 35.68
CA ASN A 311 -20.83 -3.37 36.51
C ASN A 311 -20.94 -3.02 38.01
N ASP A 312 -20.10 -2.11 38.52
CA ASP A 312 -20.13 -1.68 39.93
C ASP A 312 -21.42 -0.92 40.27
N PHE A 313 -21.80 0.13 39.53
CA PHE A 313 -23.02 0.87 39.87
C PHE A 313 -24.31 0.11 39.55
N THR A 314 -24.31 -0.88 38.64
CA THR A 314 -25.46 -1.79 38.46
C THR A 314 -25.72 -2.62 39.72
N GLN A 315 -24.70 -2.98 40.48
CA GLN A 315 -24.89 -3.65 41.78
C GLN A 315 -25.54 -2.71 42.80
N ASP A 316 -25.10 -1.45 42.84
CA ASP A 316 -25.69 -0.43 43.73
C ASP A 316 -27.14 -0.10 43.34
N GLU A 317 -27.44 -0.01 42.04
CA GLU A 317 -28.80 0.19 41.52
C GLU A 317 -29.74 -0.94 41.95
N ASN A 318 -29.31 -2.20 41.82
CA ASN A 318 -30.08 -3.35 42.29
C ASN A 318 -30.32 -3.32 43.81
N LYS A 319 -29.32 -2.93 44.61
CA LYS A 319 -29.48 -2.78 46.07
C LYS A 319 -30.49 -1.68 46.40
N LEU A 320 -30.42 -0.52 45.75
CA LEU A 320 -31.36 0.58 45.93
C LEU A 320 -32.79 0.14 45.61
N LEU A 321 -33.01 -0.60 44.52
CA LEU A 321 -34.32 -1.14 44.15
C LEU A 321 -34.88 -2.12 45.21
N GLU A 322 -34.03 -2.97 45.78
CA GLU A 322 -34.44 -3.88 46.86
C GLU A 322 -34.76 -3.14 48.16
N MET A 323 -33.97 -2.12 48.53
CA MET A 323 -34.26 -1.25 49.68
C MET A 323 -35.57 -0.48 49.49
N GLU A 324 -35.83 0.05 48.29
CA GLU A 324 -37.09 0.73 47.96
C GLU A 324 -38.31 -0.20 48.14
N LYS A 325 -38.19 -1.47 47.70
CA LYS A 325 -39.23 -2.48 47.93
C LYS A 325 -39.45 -2.76 49.42
N LYS A 326 -38.38 -2.81 50.23
CA LYS A 326 -38.48 -3.01 51.69
C LYS A 326 -39.14 -1.82 52.38
N LEU A 327 -38.73 -0.59 52.06
CA LEU A 327 -39.33 0.64 52.57
C LEU A 327 -40.85 0.67 52.33
N LYS A 328 -41.31 0.35 51.11
CA LYS A 328 -42.74 0.26 50.78
C LYS A 328 -43.50 -0.80 51.59
N LYS A 329 -42.82 -1.87 52.03
CA LYS A 329 -43.43 -2.91 52.88
C LYS A 329 -43.53 -2.46 54.35
N LEU A 330 -42.48 -1.83 54.87
CA LEU A 330 -42.43 -1.30 56.24
C LEU A 330 -43.48 -0.20 56.44
N GLU A 331 -43.60 0.72 55.47
CA GLU A 331 -44.62 1.76 55.47
C GLU A 331 -46.05 1.19 55.58
N LYS A 332 -46.37 0.14 54.82
CA LYS A 332 -47.67 -0.55 54.88
C LYS A 332 -47.93 -1.21 56.23
N LYS A 333 -46.88 -1.70 56.89
CA LYS A 333 -46.95 -2.32 58.23
C LYS A 333 -46.98 -1.27 59.36
N LYS A 334 -46.72 0.00 59.06
CA LYS A 334 -46.56 1.10 60.03
C LYS A 334 -45.40 0.87 61.01
N ASP A 335 -44.37 0.16 60.55
CA ASP A 335 -43.15 -0.08 61.33
C ASP A 335 -42.17 1.07 61.08
N TYR A 336 -42.37 2.17 61.80
CA TYR A 336 -41.66 3.43 61.53
C TYR A 336 -40.22 3.46 62.07
N GLU A 337 -39.89 2.62 63.05
CA GLU A 337 -38.54 2.53 63.61
C GLU A 337 -37.59 1.91 62.58
N GLU A 338 -37.89 0.69 62.12
CA GLU A 338 -37.08 0.02 61.08
C GLU A 338 -37.13 0.77 59.73
N TYR A 339 -38.24 1.46 59.44
CA TYR A 339 -38.33 2.31 58.24
C TYR A 339 -37.32 3.46 58.28
N ASN A 340 -37.24 4.20 59.40
CA ASN A 340 -36.37 5.37 59.51
C ASN A 340 -34.89 4.99 59.42
N ASP A 341 -34.50 3.88 60.05
CA ASP A 341 -33.13 3.35 59.95
C ASP A 341 -32.78 2.99 58.50
N LEU A 342 -33.67 2.29 57.80
CA LEU A 342 -33.45 1.91 56.40
C LEU A 342 -33.42 3.11 55.44
N VAL A 343 -34.14 4.19 55.75
CA VAL A 343 -34.11 5.44 54.97
C VAL A 343 -32.73 6.09 55.05
N GLU A 344 -32.06 6.07 56.20
CA GLU A 344 -30.72 6.63 56.36
C GLU A 344 -29.72 5.88 55.45
N ASP A 345 -29.68 4.54 55.55
CA ASP A 345 -28.85 3.69 54.70
C ASP A 345 -29.15 3.88 53.21
N TYR A 346 -30.44 3.99 52.84
CA TYR A 346 -30.87 4.18 51.46
C TYR A 346 -30.36 5.50 50.90
N ASN A 347 -30.51 6.59 51.67
CA ASN A 347 -30.08 7.93 51.24
C ASN A 347 -28.55 7.99 51.09
N ASP A 348 -27.81 7.33 51.97
CA ASP A 348 -26.35 7.25 51.91
C ASP A 348 -25.86 6.47 50.68
N LEU A 349 -26.49 5.32 50.37
CA LEU A 349 -26.18 4.57 49.16
C LEU A 349 -26.55 5.38 47.91
N LEU A 350 -27.72 6.04 47.89
CA LEU A 350 -28.17 6.85 46.77
C LEU A 350 -27.21 8.02 46.49
N LYS A 351 -26.68 8.65 47.53
CA LYS A 351 -25.68 9.72 47.40
C LYS A 351 -24.38 9.21 46.78
N LYS A 352 -23.89 8.04 47.21
CA LYS A 352 -22.70 7.39 46.63
C LYS A 352 -22.94 6.99 45.18
N TYR A 353 -24.09 6.37 44.88
CA TYR A 353 -24.51 5.98 43.54
C TYR A 353 -24.55 7.18 42.58
N LYS A 354 -25.20 8.29 42.97
CA LYS A 354 -25.25 9.52 42.16
C LYS A 354 -23.85 10.06 41.84
N LYS A 355 -22.91 9.99 42.78
CA LYS A 355 -21.51 10.40 42.55
C LYS A 355 -20.80 9.48 41.56
N LYS A 356 -21.01 8.16 41.65
CA LYS A 356 -20.48 7.17 40.68
C LYS A 356 -21.01 7.43 39.28
N ILE A 357 -22.33 7.60 39.12
CA ILE A 357 -22.96 7.89 37.82
C ILE A 357 -22.44 9.19 37.21
N LYS A 358 -22.28 10.25 38.01
CA LYS A 358 -21.71 11.51 37.52
C LYS A 358 -20.30 11.29 36.95
N THR A 359 -19.44 10.58 37.69
CA THR A 359 -18.06 10.28 37.26
C THR A 359 -18.04 9.41 36.00
N TYR A 360 -18.92 8.42 35.93
CA TYR A 360 -19.07 7.56 34.75
C TYR A 360 -19.47 8.36 33.51
N ASN A 361 -20.45 9.25 33.62
CA ASN A 361 -20.89 10.08 32.49
C ASN A 361 -19.78 11.01 31.99
N GLU A 362 -18.99 11.62 32.88
CA GLU A 362 -17.82 12.43 32.51
C GLU A 362 -16.78 11.61 31.72
N GLN A 363 -16.59 10.34 32.07
CA GLN A 363 -15.69 9.44 31.33
C GLN A 363 -16.27 8.97 29.99
N VAL A 364 -17.59 8.77 29.89
CA VAL A 364 -18.27 8.48 28.62
C VAL A 364 -18.09 9.65 27.65
N ASP A 365 -18.22 10.89 28.13
CA ASP A 365 -17.99 12.08 27.30
C ASP A 365 -16.55 12.14 26.80
N LEU A 366 -15.57 11.88 27.68
CA LEU A 366 -14.16 11.81 27.29
C LEU A 366 -13.89 10.69 26.26
N TYR A 367 -14.47 9.51 26.47
CA TYR A 367 -14.37 8.38 25.54
C TYR A 367 -14.91 8.77 24.16
N ASN A 368 -16.11 9.37 24.10
CA ASN A 368 -16.72 9.80 22.85
C ASN A 368 -15.88 10.88 22.14
N GLN A 369 -15.31 11.83 22.88
CA GLN A 369 -14.40 12.83 22.33
C GLN A 369 -13.15 12.19 21.71
N LYS A 370 -12.55 11.21 22.39
CA LYS A 370 -11.36 10.50 21.88
C LYS A 370 -11.68 9.63 20.67
N ILE A 371 -12.81 8.93 20.66
CA ILE A 371 -13.30 8.18 19.49
C ILE A 371 -13.50 9.11 18.29
N ASN A 372 -14.15 10.25 18.49
CA ASN A 372 -14.35 11.23 17.41
C ASN A 372 -13.00 11.75 16.88
N TYR A 373 -12.05 12.00 17.78
CA TYR A 373 -10.72 12.44 17.36
C TYR A 373 -9.96 11.33 16.62
N TYR A 374 -10.00 10.10 17.12
CA TYR A 374 -9.41 8.92 16.48
C TYR A 374 -9.96 8.73 15.07
N ASN A 375 -11.29 8.76 14.92
CA ASN A 375 -11.95 8.65 13.61
C ASN A 375 -11.54 9.80 12.68
N SER A 376 -11.34 11.01 13.19
CA SER A 376 -10.85 12.12 12.38
C SER A 376 -9.42 11.91 11.88
N LEU A 377 -8.55 11.33 12.73
CA LEU A 377 -7.17 11.01 12.37
C LEU A 377 -7.12 9.86 11.37
N ILE A 378 -7.85 8.77 11.61
CA ILE A 378 -7.96 7.64 10.66
C ILE A 378 -8.47 8.11 9.31
N LYS A 379 -9.48 9.00 9.28
CA LYS A 379 -9.99 9.53 8.02
C LYS A 379 -8.96 10.43 7.30
N SER A 380 -8.00 11.01 8.01
CA SER A 380 -6.89 11.76 7.41
C SER A 380 -5.65 10.92 7.17
N PHE A 381 -5.63 9.72 7.76
CA PHE A 381 -4.55 8.78 7.62
C PHE A 381 -4.70 8.08 6.29
#